data_AF-A0A3P6UZ81-F1
#
_entry.id   AF-A0A3P6UZ81-F1
#
_cell.length_a   1.000
_cell.length_b   1.000
_cell.length_c   1.000
_cell.angle_alpha   90.00
_cell.angle_beta   90.00
_cell.angle_gamma   90.00
#
_symmetry.space_group_name_H-M   'P 1'
#
loop_
_entity.id
_entity.type
_entity.pdbx_description
1 polymer ?
#
loop_
_entity_poly.entity_id
_entity_poly.type
_entity_poly.pdbx_seq_one_letter_code
_entity_poly.pdbx_strand_id
1 'polypeptide(L)'
;MIHAHEGGVERELQLNPQQQEALRHLEAEATSLHQHDPQLSEGIAGSIDAINRNTPLGELLYQGDIVLDIEQARTIAAQEAKEEISRDKRQAMNFKTNPNYRWPNATVTYSIHFGVDHDVREVFRKAVNEWQRDTCVNFVEDPSCKNECALLISINSH
;
A
#
# COMPACT_ATOMS: atom_id res chain seq x y z
N MET A 1 -11.86 -36.01 26.34
CA MET A 1 -11.24 -36.92 25.36
C MET A 1 -11.76 -36.48 23.99
N ILE A 2 -11.02 -35.58 23.34
CA ILE A 2 -11.39 -34.98 22.05
C ILE A 2 -10.26 -35.39 21.11
N HIS A 3 -10.52 -36.41 20.29
CA HIS A 3 -9.63 -36.82 19.22
C HIS A 3 -10.25 -36.39 17.89
N ALA A 4 -9.35 -35.99 16.98
CA ALA A 4 -9.51 -35.93 15.53
C ALA A 4 -10.22 -34.69 14.95
N HIS A 5 -9.50 -33.56 14.89
CA HIS A 5 -9.61 -32.67 13.74
C HIS A 5 -8.27 -32.07 13.26
N GLU A 6 -7.13 -32.71 13.56
CA GLU A 6 -5.80 -32.25 13.11
C GLU A 6 -5.25 -33.00 11.88
N GLY A 7 -6.01 -33.95 11.30
CA GLY A 7 -5.51 -34.79 10.18
C GLY A 7 -5.94 -34.38 8.76
N GLY A 8 -6.58 -33.21 8.61
CA GLY A 8 -7.22 -32.78 7.36
C GLY A 8 -6.36 -31.87 6.49
N VAL A 9 -5.68 -30.90 7.09
CA VAL A 9 -4.96 -29.84 6.35
C VAL A 9 -3.49 -30.19 6.12
N GLU A 10 -2.88 -31.04 6.96
CA GLU A 10 -1.47 -31.46 6.79
C GLU A 10 -1.24 -32.45 5.62
N ARG A 11 -2.30 -32.91 4.94
CA ARG A 11 -2.17 -33.69 3.70
C ARG A 11 -2.12 -32.83 2.44
N GLU A 12 -2.23 -31.51 2.56
CA GLU A 12 -2.09 -30.58 1.44
C GLU A 12 -0.65 -30.06 1.33
N LEU A 13 0.00 -30.43 0.23
CA LEU A 13 1.31 -29.97 -0.26
C LEU A 13 2.57 -30.62 0.33
N GLN A 14 2.59 -31.96 0.44
CA GLN A 14 3.89 -32.67 0.43
C GLN A 14 4.49 -32.61 -0.97
N LEU A 15 5.32 -31.60 -1.22
CA LEU A 15 6.07 -31.45 -2.45
C LEU A 15 6.97 -32.67 -2.64
N ASN A 16 6.90 -33.31 -3.80
CA ASN A 16 7.83 -34.38 -4.13
C ASN A 16 9.26 -33.81 -4.29
N PRO A 17 10.31 -34.65 -4.30
CA PRO A 17 11.69 -34.16 -4.37
C PRO A 17 11.97 -33.26 -5.58
N GLN A 18 11.34 -33.52 -6.73
CA GLN A 18 11.49 -32.69 -7.92
C GLN A 18 10.82 -31.32 -7.76
N GLN A 19 9.67 -31.26 -7.10
CA GLN A 19 8.95 -30.02 -6.83
C GLN A 19 9.65 -29.17 -5.78
N GLN A 20 10.24 -29.78 -4.74
CA GLN A 20 11.07 -29.07 -3.77
C GLN A 20 12.33 -28.49 -4.41
N GLU A 21 12.93 -29.21 -5.35
CA GLU A 21 14.09 -28.72 -6.08
C GLU A 21 13.70 -27.59 -7.04
N ALA A 22 12.59 -27.74 -7.76
CA ALA A 22 12.05 -26.69 -8.61
C ALA A 22 11.68 -25.44 -7.81
N LEU A 23 11.10 -25.60 -6.62
CA LEU A 23 10.78 -24.49 -5.73
C LEU A 23 12.05 -23.80 -5.23
N ARG A 24 13.06 -24.55 -4.79
CA ARG A 24 14.36 -23.99 -4.39
C ARG A 24 15.05 -23.25 -5.52
N HIS A 25 14.97 -23.77 -6.75
CA HIS A 25 15.48 -23.10 -7.93
C HIS A 25 14.72 -21.80 -8.22
N LEU A 26 13.38 -21.81 -8.13
CA LEU A 26 12.55 -20.62 -8.32
C LEU A 26 12.78 -19.58 -7.21
N GLU A 27 12.96 -20.00 -5.96
CA GLU A 27 13.28 -19.12 -4.84
C GLU A 27 14.68 -18.50 -5.00
N ALA A 28 15.67 -19.29 -5.43
CA ALA A 28 17.01 -18.81 -5.72
C ALA A 28 17.02 -17.85 -6.92
N GLU A 29 16.23 -18.14 -7.97
CA GLU A 29 16.06 -17.27 -9.13
C GLU A 29 15.35 -15.96 -8.74
N ALA A 30 14.28 -16.02 -7.95
CA ALA A 30 13.61 -14.84 -7.41
C ALA A 30 14.53 -13.99 -6.53
N THR A 31 15.35 -14.64 -5.68
CA THR A 31 16.36 -13.97 -4.85
C THR A 31 17.47 -13.35 -5.70
N SER A 32 17.91 -14.05 -6.75
CA SER A 32 18.92 -13.57 -7.70
C SER A 32 18.40 -12.40 -8.53
N LEU A 33 17.13 -12.42 -8.95
CA LEU A 33 16.46 -11.28 -9.60
C LEU A 33 16.35 -10.09 -8.65
N HIS A 34 16.16 -10.33 -7.36
CA HIS A 34 16.18 -9.30 -6.33
C HIS A 34 17.59 -8.72 -6.08
N GLN A 35 18.64 -9.53 -6.27
CA GLN A 35 20.05 -9.13 -6.09
C GLN A 35 20.67 -8.51 -7.36
N HIS A 36 20.16 -8.86 -8.55
CA HIS A 36 20.56 -8.31 -9.85
C HIS A 36 19.77 -7.05 -10.22
N ASP A 37 19.30 -6.30 -9.23
CA ASP A 37 19.12 -4.85 -9.38
C ASP A 37 20.21 -4.08 -8.61
N PRO A 38 21.48 -4.11 -9.05
CA PRO A 38 22.55 -3.32 -8.46
C PRO A 38 22.69 -1.98 -9.19
N GLN A 39 21.61 -1.46 -9.78
CA GLN A 39 21.59 -0.16 -10.46
C GLN A 39 20.68 0.86 -9.77
N LEU A 40 20.79 0.94 -8.44
CA LEU A 40 20.39 2.15 -7.76
C LEU A 40 21.46 2.75 -6.85
N SER A 41 22.61 3.04 -7.45
CA SER A 41 23.47 4.11 -6.99
C SER A 41 22.81 5.47 -7.29
N GLU A 42 22.72 6.33 -6.27
CA GLU A 42 22.39 7.76 -6.35
C GLU A 42 20.96 8.12 -6.81
N GLY A 43 19.98 7.87 -5.95
CA GLY A 43 18.71 8.60 -5.95
C GLY A 43 17.45 7.73 -5.88
N ILE A 44 16.98 7.42 -4.67
CA ILE A 44 15.58 7.06 -4.33
C ILE A 44 14.86 6.08 -5.28
N ALA A 45 15.11 4.78 -5.15
CA ALA A 45 14.31 3.73 -5.78
C ALA A 45 14.47 2.42 -5.01
N GLY A 46 14.03 2.45 -3.76
CA GLY A 46 13.36 1.27 -3.21
C GLY A 46 11.89 1.30 -3.63
N SER A 47 11.22 0.16 -3.64
CA SER A 47 9.75 0.14 -3.51
C SER A 47 9.33 1.03 -2.33
N ILE A 48 8.14 1.62 -2.39
CA ILE A 48 7.58 2.41 -1.26
C ILE A 48 7.62 1.61 0.04
N ASP A 49 7.30 0.32 -0.03
CA ASP A 49 7.40 -0.62 1.08
C ASP A 49 8.84 -0.72 1.63
N ALA A 50 9.84 -0.82 0.76
CA ALA A 50 11.24 -0.86 1.17
C ALA A 50 11.69 0.46 1.83
N ILE A 51 11.19 1.60 1.34
CA ILE A 51 11.46 2.92 1.93
C ILE A 51 10.84 2.99 3.34
N ASN A 52 9.57 2.62 3.47
CA ASN A 52 8.81 2.76 4.71
C ASN A 52 9.21 1.76 5.80
N ARG A 53 9.62 0.54 5.44
CA ARG A 53 10.14 -0.48 6.39
C ARG A 53 11.37 -0.01 7.18
N ASN A 54 12.13 0.94 6.64
CA ASN A 54 13.29 1.51 7.31
C ASN A 54 12.93 2.66 8.28
N THR A 55 11.65 2.86 8.57
CA THR A 55 11.16 3.89 9.49
C THR A 55 10.42 3.25 10.68
N PRO A 56 10.34 3.94 11.84
CA PRO A 56 9.55 3.44 12.98
C PRO A 56 8.06 3.23 12.69
N LEU A 57 7.54 3.86 11.63
CA LEU A 57 6.15 3.70 11.20
C LEU A 57 5.95 2.45 10.34
N GLY A 58 7.01 1.85 9.80
CA GLY A 58 6.92 0.72 8.87
C GLY A 58 6.11 -0.47 9.42
N GLU A 59 6.22 -0.75 10.72
CA GLU A 59 5.47 -1.84 11.38
C GLU A 59 3.97 -1.53 11.55
N LEU A 60 3.58 -0.25 11.47
CA LEU A 60 2.19 0.19 11.64
C LEU A 60 1.44 0.34 10.31
N LEU A 61 2.16 0.29 9.19
CA LEU A 61 1.59 0.48 7.86
C LEU A 61 1.05 -0.84 7.31
N TYR A 62 -0.22 -0.83 6.94
CA TYR A 62 -0.81 -1.92 6.18
C TYR A 62 -0.23 -1.91 4.76
N GLN A 63 0.21 -3.08 4.29
CA GLN A 63 0.87 -3.25 2.98
C GLN A 63 2.09 -2.33 2.74
N GLY A 64 2.66 -1.79 3.82
CA GLY A 64 3.88 -0.98 3.77
C GLY A 64 3.66 0.49 3.46
N ASP A 65 2.46 0.95 3.11
CA ASP A 65 2.21 2.35 2.71
C ASP A 65 0.85 2.94 3.12
N ILE A 66 -0.01 2.19 3.81
CA ILE A 66 -1.35 2.64 4.23
C ILE A 66 -1.47 2.68 5.75
N VAL A 67 -1.82 3.85 6.29
CA VAL A 67 -2.32 3.96 7.67
C VAL A 67 -3.81 3.64 7.67
N LEU A 68 -4.22 2.61 8.42
CA LEU A 68 -5.62 2.23 8.57
C LEU A 68 -6.26 2.94 9.75
N ASP A 69 -7.50 3.39 9.57
CA ASP A 69 -8.40 3.63 10.71
C ASP A 69 -8.77 2.29 11.38
N ILE A 70 -9.13 2.35 12.66
CA ILE A 70 -9.49 1.19 13.47
C ILE A 70 -10.64 0.41 12.83
N GLU A 71 -11.65 1.09 12.28
CA GLU A 71 -12.79 0.39 11.65
C GLU A 71 -12.39 -0.30 10.33
N GLN A 72 -11.43 0.27 9.58
CA GLN A 72 -10.87 -0.35 8.39
C GLN A 72 -10.08 -1.61 8.76
N ALA A 73 -9.22 -1.53 9.78
CA ALA A 73 -8.45 -2.67 10.27
C ALA A 73 -9.35 -3.82 10.74
N ARG A 74 -10.43 -3.51 11.50
CA ARG A 74 -11.43 -4.51 11.91
C ARG A 74 -12.12 -5.17 10.72
N THR A 75 -12.49 -4.37 9.72
CA THR A 75 -13.18 -4.86 8.52
C THR A 75 -12.29 -5.82 7.73
N ILE A 76 -11.02 -5.45 7.52
CA ILE A 76 -10.04 -6.28 6.80
C ILE A 76 -9.80 -7.58 7.56
N ALA A 77 -9.53 -7.52 8.87
CA ALA A 77 -9.32 -8.72 9.69
C ALA A 77 -10.53 -9.68 9.66
N ALA A 78 -11.75 -9.12 9.71
CA ALA A 78 -12.98 -9.91 9.62
C ALA A 78 -13.22 -10.51 8.22
N GLN A 79 -12.73 -9.88 7.15
CA GLN A 79 -12.78 -10.41 5.79
C GLN A 79 -11.76 -11.54 5.58
N GLU A 80 -10.54 -11.38 6.12
CA GLU A 80 -9.49 -12.40 6.05
C GLU A 80 -9.81 -13.65 6.86
N ALA A 81 -10.53 -13.49 7.98
CA ALA A 81 -10.96 -14.61 8.82
C ALA A 81 -12.09 -15.46 8.19
N LYS A 82 -12.74 -15.00 7.12
CA LYS A 82 -13.78 -15.78 6.44
C LYS A 82 -13.10 -16.84 5.55
N GLU A 83 -13.36 -18.11 5.85
CA GLU A 83 -12.90 -19.27 5.06
C GLU A 83 -13.54 -19.34 3.66
N GLU A 84 -14.63 -18.61 3.44
CA GLU A 84 -15.34 -18.58 2.17
C GLU A 84 -14.56 -17.74 1.14
N ILE A 85 -14.14 -18.36 0.03
CA ILE A 85 -13.52 -17.71 -1.14
C ILE A 85 -14.59 -16.89 -1.89
N SER A 86 -15.30 -15.99 -1.22
CA SER A 86 -15.97 -14.90 -1.91
C SER A 86 -14.89 -13.95 -2.39
N ARG A 87 -14.74 -13.79 -3.70
CA ARG A 87 -13.98 -12.67 -4.29
C ARG A 87 -14.74 -11.37 -4.05
N ASP A 88 -14.89 -10.98 -2.79
CA ASP A 88 -15.24 -9.61 -2.46
C ASP A 88 -14.10 -8.73 -2.99
N LYS A 89 -14.46 -7.67 -3.71
CA LYS A 89 -13.45 -6.74 -4.25
C LYS A 89 -12.56 -6.29 -3.08
N ARG A 90 -11.25 -6.50 -3.22
CA ARG A 90 -10.22 -5.99 -2.30
C ARG A 90 -10.21 -4.47 -2.38
N GLN A 91 -11.12 -3.84 -1.64
CA GLN A 91 -11.15 -2.39 -1.46
C GLN A 91 -10.90 -2.13 0.02
N ALA A 92 -9.99 -1.19 0.32
CA ALA A 92 -9.75 -0.75 1.69
C ALA A 92 -11.02 -0.17 2.37
N MET A 93 -12.04 0.18 1.57
CA MET A 93 -13.32 0.66 2.09
C MET A 93 -14.48 0.40 1.12
N ASN A 94 -15.64 0.00 1.66
CA ASN A 94 -16.89 -0.06 0.92
C ASN A 94 -17.58 1.32 0.93
N PHE A 95 -17.56 2.01 -0.20
CA PHE A 95 -18.16 3.35 -0.32
C PHE A 95 -19.69 3.36 -0.33
N LYS A 96 -20.36 2.21 -0.47
CA LYS A 96 -21.83 2.15 -0.34
C LYS A 96 -22.25 2.30 1.12
N THR A 97 -21.48 1.73 2.04
CA THR A 97 -21.71 1.82 3.47
C THR A 97 -21.04 3.05 4.09
N ASN A 98 -20.00 3.56 3.44
CA ASN A 98 -19.18 4.68 3.93
C ASN A 98 -19.08 5.80 2.88
N PRO A 99 -20.20 6.46 2.51
CA PRO A 99 -20.19 7.47 1.44
C PRO A 99 -19.37 8.72 1.80
N ASN A 100 -19.21 9.01 3.09
CA ASN A 100 -18.53 10.21 3.59
C ASN A 100 -16.99 10.17 3.47
N TYR A 101 -16.43 9.03 3.07
CA TYR A 101 -14.98 8.88 2.88
C TYR A 101 -14.53 9.21 1.45
N ARG A 102 -15.45 9.68 0.59
CA ARG A 102 -15.09 10.23 -0.71
C ARG A 102 -14.79 11.71 -0.60
N TRP A 103 -13.88 12.16 -1.45
CA TRP A 103 -13.67 13.59 -1.66
C TRP A 103 -14.95 14.26 -2.16
N PRO A 104 -15.46 15.28 -1.47
CA PRO A 104 -16.71 15.95 -1.86
C PRO A 104 -16.53 16.60 -3.23
N ASN A 105 -17.56 16.50 -4.08
CA ASN A 105 -17.56 17.04 -5.45
C ASN A 105 -16.34 16.61 -6.29
N ALA A 106 -15.81 15.41 -6.03
CA ALA A 106 -14.58 14.90 -6.64
C ALA A 106 -13.39 15.89 -6.53
N THR A 107 -13.39 16.75 -5.50
CA THR A 107 -12.38 17.79 -5.32
C THR A 107 -11.44 17.46 -4.17
N VAL A 108 -10.15 17.41 -4.47
CA VAL A 108 -9.06 17.17 -3.52
C VAL A 108 -8.33 18.47 -3.29
N THR A 109 -8.47 19.05 -2.10
CA THR A 109 -7.71 20.24 -1.71
C THR A 109 -6.38 19.80 -1.11
N TYR A 110 -5.27 20.32 -1.62
CA TYR A 110 -3.93 19.93 -1.17
C TYR A 110 -3.07 21.13 -0.83
N SER A 111 -2.11 20.95 0.08
CA SER A 111 -1.06 21.93 0.34
C SER A 111 0.32 21.29 0.26
N ILE A 112 1.28 22.07 -0.23
CA ILE A 112 2.69 21.68 -0.27
C ILE A 112 3.41 22.49 0.79
N HIS A 113 3.99 21.79 1.77
CA HIS A 113 4.76 22.42 2.82
C HIS A 113 5.95 23.18 2.23
N PHE A 114 6.27 24.36 2.80
CA PHE A 114 7.30 25.25 2.26
C PHE A 114 8.68 24.61 2.18
N GLY A 115 8.96 23.65 3.06
CA GLY A 115 10.23 22.91 3.12
C GLY A 115 10.37 21.79 2.09
N VAL A 116 9.35 21.51 1.28
CA VAL A 116 9.43 20.50 0.22
C VAL A 116 10.28 21.01 -0.94
N ASP A 117 11.22 20.17 -1.35
CA ASP A 117 12.13 20.43 -2.46
C ASP A 117 11.39 20.80 -3.76
N HIS A 118 12.04 21.63 -4.58
CA HIS A 118 11.47 22.11 -5.84
C HIS A 118 11.12 20.96 -6.78
N ASP A 119 11.96 19.94 -6.90
CA ASP A 119 11.75 18.85 -7.84
C ASP A 119 10.59 17.96 -7.39
N VAL A 120 10.48 17.70 -6.08
CA VAL A 120 9.33 16.98 -5.50
C VAL A 120 8.02 17.72 -5.77
N ARG A 121 8.03 19.05 -5.65
CA ARG A 121 6.87 19.91 -5.92
C ARG A 121 6.43 19.80 -7.38
N GLU A 122 7.37 19.90 -8.31
CA GLU A 122 7.08 19.83 -9.74
C GLU A 122 6.62 18.43 -10.18
N VAL A 123 7.23 17.37 -9.63
CA VAL A 123 6.79 16.00 -9.86
C VAL A 123 5.36 15.78 -9.35
N PHE A 124 5.03 16.26 -8.15
CA PHE A 124 3.68 16.14 -7.63
C PHE A 124 2.64 16.88 -8.49
N ARG A 125 2.93 18.13 -8.88
CA ARG A 125 2.03 18.90 -9.75
C ARG A 125 1.80 18.22 -11.10
N LYS A 126 2.85 17.63 -11.70
CA LYS A 126 2.71 16.82 -12.91
C LYS A 126 1.78 15.63 -12.66
N ALA A 127 1.99 14.87 -11.58
CA ALA A 127 1.13 13.73 -11.25
C ALA A 127 -0.34 14.16 -11.10
N VAL A 128 -0.60 15.26 -10.38
CA VAL A 128 -1.94 15.84 -10.24
C VAL A 128 -2.54 16.21 -11.60
N ASN A 129 -1.77 16.85 -12.49
CA ASN A 129 -2.26 17.23 -13.82
C ASN A 129 -2.62 16.01 -14.68
N GLU A 130 -1.86 14.92 -14.60
CA GLU A 130 -2.20 13.65 -15.26
C GLU A 130 -3.56 13.13 -14.78
N TRP A 131 -3.79 13.11 -13.46
CA TRP A 131 -5.08 12.68 -12.89
C TRP A 131 -6.24 13.58 -13.30
N GLN A 132 -6.06 14.90 -13.31
CA GLN A 132 -7.12 15.84 -13.70
C GLN A 132 -7.47 15.76 -15.19
N ARG A 133 -6.49 15.41 -16.03
CA ARG A 133 -6.70 15.26 -17.48
C ARG A 133 -7.55 14.03 -17.78
N ASP A 134 -7.28 12.91 -17.10
CA ASP A 134 -7.82 11.60 -17.46
C ASP A 134 -9.00 11.16 -16.56
N THR A 135 -9.35 11.94 -15.53
CA THR A 135 -10.45 11.64 -14.61
C THR A 135 -11.31 12.87 -14.32
N CYS A 136 -12.44 12.69 -13.62
CA CYS A 136 -13.26 13.79 -13.14
C CYS A 136 -12.80 14.37 -11.79
N VAL A 137 -11.64 13.92 -11.26
CA VAL A 137 -11.10 14.42 -10.00
C VAL A 137 -10.43 15.77 -10.25
N ASN A 138 -10.82 16.77 -9.45
CA ASN A 138 -10.27 18.13 -9.46
C ASN A 138 -9.33 18.30 -8.29
N PHE A 139 -8.14 18.89 -8.51
CA PHE A 139 -7.16 19.11 -7.46
C PHE A 139 -6.91 20.61 -7.30
N VAL A 140 -7.01 21.10 -6.07
CA VAL A 140 -6.88 22.53 -5.75
C VAL A 140 -5.73 22.71 -4.77
N GLU A 141 -4.67 23.40 -5.22
CA GLU A 141 -3.57 23.80 -4.32
C GLU A 141 -4.05 24.96 -3.45
N ASP A 142 -4.13 24.74 -2.13
CA ASP A 142 -4.46 25.76 -1.14
C ASP A 142 -3.40 25.78 -0.02
N PRO A 143 -2.43 26.71 -0.08
CA PRO A 143 -1.40 26.84 0.95
C PRO A 143 -1.93 27.12 2.36
N SER A 144 -3.19 27.56 2.49
CA SER A 144 -3.83 27.88 3.77
C SER A 144 -4.48 26.66 4.44
N CYS A 145 -4.76 25.58 3.71
CA CYS A 145 -5.56 24.46 4.23
C CYS A 145 -4.82 23.48 5.16
N LYS A 146 -3.54 23.72 5.53
CA LYS A 146 -2.62 22.79 6.22
C LYS A 146 -3.23 21.53 6.89
N ASN A 147 -4.04 21.70 7.93
CA ASN A 147 -4.60 20.59 8.74
C ASN A 147 -5.99 20.11 8.28
N GLU A 148 -6.62 20.85 7.38
CA GLU A 148 -7.93 20.58 6.79
C GLU A 148 -7.83 20.08 5.35
N CYS A 149 -6.62 20.06 4.78
CA CYS A 149 -6.39 19.55 3.44
C CYS A 149 -6.69 18.05 3.37
N ALA A 150 -7.24 17.64 2.25
CA ALA A 150 -7.33 16.24 1.86
C ALA A 150 -5.94 15.60 1.71
N LEU A 151 -4.96 16.38 1.23
CA LEU A 151 -3.57 15.97 1.06
C LEU A 151 -2.62 17.04 1.60
N LEU A 152 -1.68 16.62 2.44
CA LEU A 152 -0.57 17.45 2.89
C LEU A 152 0.74 16.82 2.42
N ILE A 153 1.52 17.57 1.64
CA ILE A 153 2.85 17.13 1.21
C ILE A 153 3.86 17.79 2.11
N SER A 154 4.53 16.98 2.93
CA SER A 154 5.59 17.44 3.80
C SER A 154 6.72 16.43 3.80
N ILE A 155 7.94 16.94 3.89
CA ILE A 155 9.11 16.16 4.25
C ILE A 155 9.52 16.59 5.66
N ASN A 156 9.50 15.66 6.61
CA ASN A 156 10.06 15.91 7.94
C ASN A 156 11.57 16.05 7.76
N SER A 157 12.05 17.29 7.85
CA SER A 157 13.46 17.58 8.08
C SER A 157 13.70 17.41 9.59
N HIS A 158 14.43 16.35 9.95
CA HIS A 158 15.09 16.26 11.25
C HIS A 158 16.38 17.07 11.23
#